data_AF-A0A4Q9KBC7-F1
#
_entry.id   AF-A0A4Q9KBC7-F1
#
_cell.length_a   1.000
_cell.length_b   1.000
_cell.length_c   1.000
_cell.angle_alpha   90.00
_cell.angle_beta   90.00
_cell.angle_gamma   90.00
#
_symmetry.space_group_name_H-M   'P 1'
#
loop_
_entity.id
_entity.type
_entity.pdbx_description
1 polymer ?
#
loop_
_entity_poly.entity_id
_entity_poly.type
_entity_poly.pdbx_seq_one_letter_code
_entity_poly.pdbx_strand_id
1 'polypeptide(L)'
;MWLAKRIADFVEQQYLSEEGDVRDNVERLFSGDLVYHVDAEILGRDDLVAMGHAVRSTERESRKFSLSDWEERGLTVRWHLSARLWSYARSTTTCGTRVSRGGGRTVR
;
A
#
# COMPACT_ATOMS: atom_id res chain seq x y z
N MET A 1 5.69 18.99 16.59
CA MET A 1 4.26 18.81 16.93
C MET A 1 3.30 18.95 15.75
N TRP A 2 3.76 19.16 14.50
CA TRP A 2 2.86 19.24 13.32
C TRP A 2 2.94 18.02 12.41
N LEU A 3 4.04 17.27 12.44
CA LEU A 3 4.28 16.19 11.50
C LEU A 3 3.46 14.93 11.82
N ALA A 4 3.41 14.51 13.09
CA ALA A 4 2.63 13.34 13.49
C ALA A 4 1.13 13.52 13.18
N LYS A 5 0.59 14.71 13.48
CA LYS A 5 -0.79 15.05 13.13
C LYS A 5 -1.03 15.02 11.61
N ARG A 6 -0.14 15.60 10.80
CA ARG A 6 -0.28 15.56 9.34
C ARG A 6 -0.26 14.14 8.77
N ILE A 7 0.57 13.25 9.33
CA ILE A 7 0.59 11.84 8.92
C ILE A 7 -0.69 11.13 9.35
N ALA A 8 -1.19 11.38 10.57
CA ALA A 8 -2.46 10.83 11.03
C ALA A 8 -3.64 11.28 10.17
N ASP A 9 -3.73 12.58 9.87
CA ASP A 9 -4.76 13.15 8.99
C ASP A 9 -4.71 12.53 7.59
N PHE A 10 -3.50 12.32 7.04
CA PHE A 10 -3.33 11.61 5.76
C PHE A 10 -3.84 10.16 5.83
N VAL A 11 -3.47 9.40 6.85
CA VAL A 11 -3.91 8.00 7.00
C VAL A 11 -5.44 7.92 7.12
N GLU A 12 -6.03 8.81 7.89
CA GLU A 12 -7.48 8.89 8.06
C GLU A 12 -8.18 9.19 6.73
N GLN A 13 -7.77 10.25 6.03
CA GLN A 13 -8.32 10.62 4.72
C GLN A 13 -8.14 9.51 3.69
N GLN A 14 -6.94 8.96 3.60
CA GLN A 14 -6.57 8.00 2.57
C GLN A 14 -7.28 6.65 2.76
N TYR A 15 -7.36 6.14 4.00
CA TYR A 15 -7.71 4.74 4.26
C TYR A 15 -8.95 4.51 5.12
N LEU A 16 -9.38 5.49 5.93
CA LEU A 16 -10.52 5.32 6.84
C LEU A 16 -11.78 6.01 6.33
N SER A 17 -11.67 7.29 5.96
CA SER A 17 -12.79 8.06 5.39
C SER A 17 -12.91 7.93 3.88
N GLU A 18 -11.82 7.52 3.20
CA GLU A 18 -11.71 7.43 1.74
C GLU A 18 -12.04 8.76 1.03
N GLU A 19 -11.74 9.87 1.71
CA GLU A 19 -12.02 11.22 1.24
C GLU A 19 -10.97 11.68 0.23
N GLY A 20 -11.39 12.50 -0.74
CA GLY A 20 -10.51 13.10 -1.75
C GLY A 20 -9.95 12.11 -2.77
N ASP A 21 -9.16 12.62 -3.72
CA ASP A 21 -8.42 11.80 -4.66
C ASP A 21 -7.14 11.22 -4.04
N VAL A 22 -6.78 10.01 -4.43
CA VAL A 22 -5.59 9.31 -3.90
C VAL A 22 -4.31 10.08 -4.21
N ARG A 23 -4.16 10.57 -5.45
CA ARG A 23 -2.97 11.29 -5.89
C ARG A 23 -2.84 12.59 -5.12
N ASP A 24 -3.93 13.35 -4.99
CA ASP A 24 -3.93 14.61 -4.23
C ASP A 24 -3.53 14.40 -2.76
N ASN A 25 -4.04 13.35 -2.12
CA ASN A 25 -3.70 13.03 -0.74
C ASN A 25 -2.22 12.68 -0.57
N VAL A 26 -1.65 11.91 -1.50
CA VAL A 26 -0.22 11.55 -1.50
C VAL A 26 0.64 12.79 -1.76
N GLU A 27 0.32 13.60 -2.77
CA GLU A 27 1.11 14.77 -3.17
C GLU A 27 1.15 15.87 -2.08
N ARG A 28 0.14 15.93 -1.21
CA ARG A 28 0.10 16.86 -0.06
C ARG A 28 1.13 16.56 1.03
N LEU A 29 1.54 15.30 1.17
CA LEU A 29 2.42 14.87 2.25
C LEU A 29 3.80 14.42 1.72
N PHE A 30 3.86 13.86 0.53
CA PHE A 30 5.05 13.25 -0.04
C PHE A 30 5.61 14.09 -1.20
N SER A 31 6.92 14.35 -1.15
CA SER A 31 7.67 15.02 -2.21
C SER A 31 7.90 14.08 -3.39
N GLY A 32 7.90 14.63 -4.61
CA GLY A 32 8.22 13.88 -5.82
C GLY A 32 9.72 13.57 -5.97
N ASP A 33 10.58 14.34 -5.29
CA ASP A 33 12.03 14.27 -5.47
C ASP A 33 12.72 13.36 -4.43
N LEU A 34 11.93 12.70 -3.57
CA LEU A 34 12.43 11.84 -2.50
C LEU A 34 12.08 10.38 -2.76
N VAL A 35 12.94 9.51 -2.26
CA VAL A 35 12.68 8.08 -2.16
C VAL A 35 12.29 7.71 -0.74
N TYR A 36 11.34 6.79 -0.60
CA TYR A 36 10.77 6.38 0.67
C TYR A 36 11.13 4.93 0.95
N HIS A 37 11.66 4.67 2.14
CA HIS A 37 11.98 3.33 2.59
C HIS A 37 10.77 2.73 3.30
N VAL A 38 10.20 1.66 2.73
CA VAL A 38 9.10 0.91 3.32
C VAL A 38 9.59 -0.52 3.56
N ASP A 39 10.04 -0.76 4.78
CA ASP A 39 10.76 -1.98 5.17
C ASP A 39 11.99 -2.23 4.26
N ALA A 40 11.98 -3.31 3.46
CA ALA A 40 13.06 -3.63 2.54
C ALA A 40 12.93 -2.97 1.15
N GLU A 41 11.83 -2.28 0.89
CA GLU A 41 11.52 -1.67 -0.42
C GLU A 41 11.85 -0.17 -0.43
N ILE A 42 12.20 0.32 -1.62
CA ILE A 42 12.38 1.75 -1.90
C ILE A 42 11.30 2.15 -2.88
N LEU A 43 10.44 3.07 -2.46
CA LEU A 43 9.27 3.54 -3.21
C LEU A 43 9.42 5.01 -3.58
N GLY A 44 9.07 5.35 -4.82
CA GLY A 44 8.83 6.72 -5.24
C GLY A 44 7.41 7.18 -4.91
N ARG A 45 7.13 8.46 -5.15
CA ARG A 45 5.77 9.01 -4.93
C ARG A 45 4.70 8.34 -5.78
N ASP A 46 5.00 8.02 -7.05
CA ASP A 46 4.04 7.34 -7.91
C ASP A 46 3.74 5.90 -7.43
N ASP A 47 4.71 5.22 -6.81
CA ASP A 47 4.48 3.91 -6.20
C ASP A 47 3.52 4.01 -5.00
N LEU A 48 3.64 5.08 -4.19
CA LEU A 48 2.70 5.36 -3.09
C LEU A 48 1.28 5.63 -3.62
N VAL A 49 1.16 6.35 -4.74
CA VAL A 49 -0.14 6.57 -5.42
C VAL A 49 -0.72 5.24 -5.91
N ALA A 50 0.10 4.41 -6.57
CA ALA A 50 -0.32 3.09 -7.05
C ALA A 50 -0.78 2.18 -5.90
N MET A 51 -0.03 2.15 -4.79
CA MET A 51 -0.41 1.43 -3.58
C MET A 51 -1.73 1.94 -3.00
N GLY A 52 -1.91 3.26 -2.93
CA GLY A 52 -3.15 3.88 -2.47
C GLY A 52 -4.36 3.47 -3.32
N HIS A 53 -4.23 3.44 -4.65
CA HIS A 53 -5.28 2.96 -5.55
C HIS A 53 -5.57 1.47 -5.38
N ALA A 54 -4.54 0.62 -5.26
CA ALA A 54 -4.71 -0.81 -5.05
C ALA A 54 -5.51 -1.08 -3.76
N VAL A 55 -5.17 -0.40 -2.66
CA VAL A 55 -5.91 -0.48 -1.41
C VAL A 55 -7.35 0.05 -1.56
N ARG A 56 -7.53 1.20 -2.23
CA ARG A 56 -8.86 1.79 -2.43
C ARG A 56 -9.78 0.97 -3.34
N SER A 57 -9.22 0.18 -4.26
CA SER A 57 -9.97 -0.70 -5.15
C SER A 57 -10.53 -1.96 -4.49
N THR A 58 -10.00 -2.33 -3.30
CA THR A 58 -10.56 -3.43 -2.49
C THR A 58 -11.85 -2.97 -1.81
N GLU A 59 -12.89 -3.79 -1.75
CA GLU A 59 -14.19 -3.40 -1.17
C GLU A 59 -14.07 -2.93 0.29
N ARG A 60 -14.81 -1.89 0.68
CA ARG A 60 -14.69 -1.28 2.02
C ARG A 60 -14.89 -2.28 3.15
N GLU A 61 -15.92 -3.10 3.05
CA GLU A 61 -16.26 -4.11 4.07
C GLU A 61 -15.20 -5.21 4.20
N SER A 62 -14.36 -5.38 3.17
CA SER A 62 -13.31 -6.39 3.14
C SER A 62 -11.94 -5.82 3.53
N ARG A 63 -11.90 -4.56 3.99
CA ARG A 63 -10.70 -3.91 4.51
C ARG A 63 -10.83 -3.67 6.01
N LYS A 64 -9.81 -4.03 6.76
CA LYS A 64 -9.67 -3.64 8.16
C LYS A 64 -8.31 -3.01 8.39
N PHE A 65 -8.33 -1.74 8.77
CA PHE A 65 -7.13 -1.00 9.17
C PHE A 65 -7.04 -0.88 10.68
N SER A 66 -5.82 -0.98 11.21
CA SER A 66 -5.50 -0.70 12.60
C SER A 66 -4.23 0.15 12.65
N LEU A 67 -4.25 1.16 13.51
CA LEU A 67 -3.22 2.17 13.60
C LEU A 67 -2.77 2.27 15.06
N SER A 68 -1.47 2.13 15.32
CA SER A 68 -0.90 2.11 16.67
C SER A 68 0.48 2.76 16.74
N ASP A 69 1.03 2.83 17.96
CA ASP A 69 2.44 3.13 18.21
C ASP A 69 2.93 4.49 17.72
N TRP A 70 2.06 5.51 17.80
CA TRP A 70 2.39 6.90 17.46
C TRP A 70 3.43 7.48 18.42
N GLU A 71 4.62 7.76 17.90
CA GLU A 71 5.72 8.35 18.65
C GLU A 71 6.45 9.40 17.79
N GLU A 72 6.53 10.64 18.26
CA GLU A 72 7.28 11.72 17.61
C GLU A 72 8.62 11.93 18.32
N ARG A 73 9.72 11.84 17.58
CA ARG A 73 11.09 12.14 18.03
C ARG A 73 11.74 13.13 17.08
N GLY A 74 11.65 14.42 17.41
CA GLY A 74 12.17 15.49 16.56
C GLY A 74 11.44 15.53 15.21
N LEU A 75 12.16 15.24 14.12
CA LEU A 75 11.60 15.16 12.76
C LEU A 75 11.16 13.75 12.36
N THR A 76 11.32 12.77 13.26
CA THR A 76 10.92 11.39 13.00
C THR A 76 9.57 11.12 13.65
N VAL A 77 8.67 10.49 12.89
CA VAL A 77 7.42 9.94 13.43
C VAL A 77 7.45 8.43 13.22
N ARG A 78 7.38 7.70 14.32
CA ARG A 78 7.15 6.25 14.31
C ARG A 78 5.67 6.00 14.52
N TRP A 79 5.13 5.09 13.73
CA TRP A 79 3.74 4.66 13.77
C TRP A 79 3.66 3.29 13.12
N HIS A 80 2.58 2.56 13.38
CA HIS A 80 2.34 1.25 12.80
C HIS A 80 0.95 1.21 12.19
N LEU A 81 0.87 0.81 10.92
CA LEU A 81 -0.37 0.56 10.21
C LEU A 81 -0.44 -0.90 9.79
N SER A 82 -1.45 -1.57 10.30
CA SER A 82 -1.82 -2.92 9.90
C SER A 82 -3.05 -2.87 9.00
N ALA A 83 -2.92 -3.35 7.77
CA ALA A 83 -4.02 -3.52 6.84
C ALA A 83 -4.32 -5.02 6.65
N ARG A 84 -5.57 -5.42 6.85
CA ARG A 84 -6.07 -6.72 6.42
C ARG A 84 -7.01 -6.50 5.26
N LEU A 85 -6.62 -7.02 4.10
CA LEU A 85 -7.41 -6.98 2.87
C LEU A 85 -7.90 -8.40 2.61
N TRP A 86 -9.20 -8.61 2.67
CA TRP A 86 -9.82 -9.86 2.22
C TRP A 86 -10.43 -9.62 0.85
N SER A 87 -10.26 -10.56 -0.07
CA SER A 87 -11.07 -10.60 -1.28
C SER A 87 -12.05 -11.76 -1.12
N TYR A 88 -13.35 -11.48 -1.22
CA TYR A 88 -14.31 -12.53 -1.55
C TYR A 88 -14.12 -12.85 -3.02
N ALA A 89 -13.06 -13.58 -3.35
CA ALA A 89 -12.94 -14.18 -4.66
C ALA A 89 -13.98 -15.28 -4.77
N ARG A 90 -15.23 -14.92 -5.10
CA ARG A 90 -16.15 -15.85 -5.78
C ARG A 90 -15.76 -15.89 -7.25
N SER A 91 -14.55 -16.38 -7.51
CA SER A 91 -14.04 -16.77 -8.82
C SER A 91 -12.83 -17.65 -8.58
N THR A 92 -13.07 -18.97 -8.65
CA THR A 92 -12.05 -19.96 -8.91
C THR A 92 -11.36 -19.62 -10.23
N THR A 93 -10.28 -18.85 -10.16
CA THR A 93 -9.26 -18.83 -11.20
C THR A 93 -7.98 -19.39 -10.58
N THR A 94 -7.83 -20.70 -10.70
CA THR A 94 -6.54 -21.35 -10.53
C THR A 94 -5.62 -20.84 -11.64
N CYS A 95 -4.82 -19.81 -11.38
CA CYS A 95 -3.67 -19.51 -12.22
C CYS A 95 -2.57 -20.51 -11.86
N GLY A 96 -2.69 -21.72 -12.42
CA GLY A 96 -1.59 -22.68 -12.42
C GLY A 96 -0.52 -22.18 -13.38
N THR A 97 0.64 -21.81 -12.86
CA THR A 97 1.82 -21.53 -13.67
C THR A 97 2.27 -22.84 -14.35
N ARG A 98 1.71 -23.16 -15.53
CA ARG A 98 2.27 -24.19 -16.40
C ARG A 98 3.52 -23.60 -17.03
N VAL A 99 4.68 -23.85 -16.41
CA VAL A 99 5.98 -23.61 -17.03
C VAL A 99 6.14 -24.60 -18.18
N SER A 100 5.87 -24.16 -19.39
CA SER A 100 6.32 -24.85 -20.60
C SER A 100 7.83 -24.67 -20.71
N ARG A 101 8.61 -25.66 -20.26
CA ARG A 101 9.99 -25.84 -20.74
C ARG A 101 9.95 -26.75 -21.96
N GLY A 102 9.92 -26.13 -23.13
CA GLY A 102 10.36 -26.79 -24.36
C GLY A 102 11.88 -26.96 -24.34
N GLY A 103 12.34 -28.14 -24.76
CA GLY A 103 13.74 -28.40 -25.11
C GLY A 103 14.34 -29.60 -24.38
N GLY A 104 14.37 -30.75 -25.04
CA GLY A 104 15.07 -31.93 -24.52
C GLY A 104 14.83 -33.20 -25.31
N ARG A 105 15.54 -33.33 -26.43
CA ARG A 105 15.72 -34.53 -27.25
C ARG A 105 16.11 -35.75 -26.38
N THR A 106 15.39 -36.87 -26.49
CA THR A 106 15.97 -38.19 -26.21
C THR A 106 15.47 -39.23 -27.20
N VAL A 107 16.46 -39.92 -27.76
CA VAL A 107 16.41 -41.00 -28.74
C VAL A 107 16.03 -42.31 -28.03
N ARG A 108 15.01 -43.01 -28.52
CA ARG A 108 15.04 -44.39 -29.05
C ARG A 108 13.63 -44.85 -29.38
#